data_AF-A0A357KTJ4-F1
#
_entry.id   AF-A0A357KTJ4-F1
#
_cell.length_a   1.000
_cell.length_b   1.000
_cell.length_c   1.000
_cell.angle_alpha   90.00
_cell.angle_beta   90.00
_cell.angle_gamma   90.00
#
_symmetry.space_group_name_H-M   'P 1'
#
loop_
_entity.id
_entity.type
_entity.pdbx_description
1 polymer ?
#
loop_
_entity_poly.entity_id
_entity_poly.type
_entity_poly.pdbx_seq_one_letter_code
_entity_poly.pdbx_strand_id
1 'polypeptide(L)' 'AMLEDIAVLTGGKPIMKDLGIDLDAVSLKDLGMAKKIEIDSDNTLILEGAGSSKDIQARCEQIRREIENTTSDYDR' A
#
# COMPACT_ATOMS: atom_id res chain seq x y z
N ALA A 1 2.52 3.32 6.65
CA ALA A 1 3.33 3.70 5.48
C ALA A 1 3.30 2.59 4.43
N MET A 2 4.24 1.63 4.40
CA MET A 2 4.33 0.66 3.28
C MET A 2 3.11 -0.26 3.06
N LEU A 3 2.49 -0.78 4.12
CA LEU A 3 1.29 -1.62 3.99
C LEU A 3 0.11 -0.86 3.37
N GLU A 4 0.02 0.43 3.64
CA GLU A 4 -1.00 1.29 3.05
C GLU A 4 -0.70 1.54 1.57
N ASP A 5 0.57 1.69 1.19
CA ASP A 5 0.98 1.84 -0.21
C ASP A 5 0.60 0.60 -1.03
N ILE A 6 0.86 -0.59 -0.49
CA ILE A 6 0.48 -1.86 -1.11
C ILE A 6 -1.05 -1.98 -1.21
N ALA A 7 -1.77 -1.57 -0.16
CA ALA A 7 -3.22 -1.58 -0.16
C ALA A 7 -3.80 -0.64 -1.24
N VAL A 8 -3.28 0.60 -1.35
CA VAL A 8 -3.68 1.56 -2.39
C VAL A 8 -3.34 1.03 -3.80
N LEU A 9 -2.14 0.45 -3.98
CA LEU A 9 -1.71 -0.13 -5.26
C LEU A 9 -2.64 -1.28 -5.72
N THR A 10 -3.07 -2.12 -4.78
CA THR A 10 -3.86 -3.32 -5.07
C THR A 10 -5.37 -3.11 -4.95
N GLY A 11 -5.81 -1.94 -4.46
CA GLY A 11 -7.22 -1.65 -4.16
C GLY A 11 -7.75 -2.38 -2.92
N GLY A 12 -6.86 -2.91 -2.08
CA GLY A 12 -7.22 -3.58 -0.83
C GLY A 12 -7.39 -2.60 0.32
N LYS A 13 -7.89 -3.11 1.45
CA LYS A 13 -7.98 -2.36 2.71
C LYS A 13 -6.78 -2.71 3.58
N PRO A 14 -6.01 -1.73 4.08
CA PRO A 14 -4.92 -2.02 5.00
C PRO A 14 -5.50 -2.40 6.38
N ILE A 15 -5.34 -3.67 6.76
CA ILE A 15 -5.76 -4.16 8.07
C ILE A 15 -4.61 -4.00 9.04
N MET A 16 -4.76 -3.09 10.00
CA MET A 16 -3.75 -2.80 11.02
C MET A 16 -4.32 -3.07 12.40
N LYS A 17 -3.49 -3.62 13.29
CA LYS A 17 -3.88 -3.94 14.67
C LYS A 17 -4.36 -2.70 15.43
N ASP A 18 -3.75 -1.55 15.15
CA ASP A 18 -4.06 -0.28 15.79
C ASP A 18 -5.42 0.30 15.35
N LEU A 19 -5.99 -0.19 14.24
CA LEU A 19 -7.34 0.16 13.78
C LEU A 19 -8.44 -0.68 14.44
N GLY A 20 -8.08 -1.65 15.29
CA GLY A 20 -9.03 -2.50 16.01
C GLY A 20 -9.87 -3.42 15.12
N ILE A 21 -9.44 -3.65 13.88
CA ILE A 21 -10.11 -4.55 12.95
C ILE A 21 -9.66 -5.97 13.25
N ASP A 22 -10.61 -6.84 13.58
CA ASP A 22 -10.35 -8.25 13.79
C ASP A 22 -10.18 -8.97 12.44
N LEU A 23 -9.20 -9.88 12.36
CA LEU A 23 -8.94 -10.66 11.15
C LEU A 23 -10.13 -11.55 10.78
N ASP A 24 -10.89 -11.99 11.79
CA ASP A 24 -12.09 -12.83 11.61
C ASP A 24 -13.24 -12.08 10.91
N ALA A 25 -13.21 -10.75 10.90
CA ALA A 25 -14.22 -9.91 10.25
C ALA A 25 -13.85 -9.51 8.80
N VAL A 26 -12.68 -9.92 8.31
CA VAL A 26 -12.18 -9.56 6.98
C VAL A 26 -12.94 -10.32 5.90
N SER A 27 -13.40 -9.60 4.87
CA SER A 27 -14.10 -10.16 3.73
C SER A 27 -13.25 -10.14 2.47
N LEU A 28 -13.67 -10.89 1.43
CA LEU A 28 -12.99 -10.86 0.12
C LEU A 28 -12.94 -9.45 -0.49
N LYS A 29 -13.85 -8.54 -0.12
CA LYS A 29 -13.88 -7.16 -0.60
C LYS A 29 -12.77 -6.30 0.01
N ASP A 30 -12.20 -6.74 1.13
CA ASP A 30 -11.10 -6.04 1.80
C ASP A 30 -9.74 -6.46 1.22
N LEU A 31 -9.69 -7.54 0.43
CA LEU A 31 -8.45 -8.03 -0.19
C LEU A 31 -8.15 -7.26 -1.48
N GLY A 32 -6.88 -6.91 -1.66
CA GLY A 32 -6.39 -6.33 -2.90
C GLY A 32 -6.23 -7.36 -4.01
N MET A 33 -6.19 -6.89 -5.26
CA MET A 33 -5.92 -7.73 -6.43
C MET A 33 -4.72 -7.20 -7.21
N ALA A 34 -3.99 -8.12 -7.84
CA ALA A 34 -2.92 -7.83 -8.78
C ALA A 34 -2.93 -8.89 -9.88
N LYS A 35 -2.47 -8.53 -11.08
CA LYS A 35 -2.40 -9.47 -12.21
C LYS A 35 -1.36 -10.56 -12.00
N LYS A 36 -0.22 -10.20 -11.40
CA LYS A 36 0.87 -11.14 -11.13
C LYS A 36 1.61 -10.75 -9.87
N ILE A 37 1.94 -11.75 -9.07
CA ILE A 37 2.79 -11.62 -7.90
C ILE A 37 3.94 -12.61 -8.07
N GLU A 38 5.18 -12.12 -7.97
CA GLU A 38 6.39 -12.94 -7.99
C GLU A 38 7.11 -12.77 -6.67
N ILE A 39 7.59 -13.88 -6.11
CA ILE A 39 8.28 -13.91 -4.82
C ILE A 39 9.54 -14.73 -5.00
N ASP A 40 10.69 -14.15 -4.66
CA ASP A 40 11.98 -14.84 -4.58
C ASP A 40 12.50 -14.85 -3.13
N SER A 41 13.74 -15.26 -2.90
CA SER A 41 14.32 -15.36 -1.56
C SER A 41 14.41 -14.03 -0.82
N ASP A 42 14.51 -12.92 -1.57
CA ASP A 42 14.87 -11.61 -1.05
C ASP A 42 13.82 -10.54 -1.38
N ASN A 43 12.99 -10.76 -2.39
CA ASN A 43 12.10 -9.75 -2.96
C ASN A 43 10.68 -10.27 -3.19
N THR A 44 9.75 -9.32 -3.19
CA THR A 44 8.37 -9.51 -3.63
C THR A 44 8.03 -8.44 -4.66
N LEU A 45 7.55 -8.87 -5.83
CA LEU A 45 7.13 -8.01 -6.91
C LEU A 45 5.62 -8.15 -7.15
N ILE A 46 4.91 -7.01 -7.10
CA ILE A 46 3.48 -6.92 -7.36
C ILE A 46 3.30 -6.17 -8.68
N LEU A 47 2.81 -6.86 -9.72
CA LEU A 47 2.64 -6.32 -11.06
C LEU A 47 1.17 -6.08 -11.38
N GLU A 48 0.88 -4.88 -11.91
CA GLU A 48 -0.45 -4.42 -12.31
C GLU A 48 -1.49 -4.64 -11.20
N GLY A 49 -1.34 -3.89 -10.09
CA GLY A 49 -2.33 -3.84 -9.01
C GLY A 49 -3.66 -3.22 -9.48
N ALA A 50 -4.78 -3.70 -8.92
CA ALA A 50 -6.13 -3.27 -9.29
C ALA A 50 -6.59 -1.97 -8.61
N GLY A 51 -5.67 -1.22 -8.01
CA GLY A 51 -5.94 0.08 -7.40
C GLY A 51 -6.40 1.13 -8.41
N SER A 52 -7.18 2.09 -7.95
CA SER A 52 -7.61 3.24 -8.74
C SER A 52 -6.41 4.16 -9.05
N SER A 53 -6.22 4.54 -10.31
CA SER A 53 -5.17 5.49 -10.70
C SER A 53 -5.22 6.80 -9.93
N LYS A 54 -6.42 7.25 -9.55
CA LYS A 54 -6.61 8.47 -8.75
C LYS A 54 -6.03 8.31 -7.35
N ASP A 55 -6.28 7.17 -6.70
CA ASP A 55 -5.85 6.93 -5.33
C ASP A 55 -4.34 6.71 -5.28
N ILE A 56 -3.79 6.04 -6.29
CA ILE A 56 -2.34 5.87 -6.47
C ILE A 56 -1.66 7.24 -6.66
N GLN A 57 -2.20 8.11 -7.51
CA GLN A 57 -1.65 9.45 -7.71
C GLN A 57 -1.70 10.29 -6.43
N ALA A 58 -2.83 10.27 -5.72
CA ALA A 58 -2.98 10.96 -4.44
C ALA A 58 -1.96 10.46 -3.41
N ARG A 59 -1.71 9.15 -3.36
CA ARG A 59 -0.69 8.58 -2.46
C ARG A 59 0.72 9.00 -2.84
N CYS A 60 1.07 8.98 -4.12
CA CYS A 60 2.36 9.47 -4.60
C CYS A 60 2.59 10.94 -4.25
N GLU A 61 1.57 11.79 -4.37
CA GLU A 61 1.65 13.20 -3.99
C GLU A 61 1.83 13.38 -2.48
N GLN A 62 1.11 12.61 -1.67
CA GLN A 62 1.28 12.63 -0.22
C GLN A 62 2.72 12.34 0.17
N ILE A 63 3.30 11.25 -0.35
CA ILE A 63 4.69 10.84 -0.07
C ILE A 63 5.68 11.92 -0.51
N ARG A 64 5.49 12.51 -1.70
CA ARG A 64 6.36 13.62 -2.17
C ARG A 64 6.34 14.82 -1.23
N ARG A 65 5.17 15.20 -0.70
CA ARG A 65 5.06 16.29 0.27
C ARG A 65 5.73 15.93 1.60
N GLU A 66 5.62 14.68 2.05
CA GLU A 66 6.28 14.21 3.26
C GLU A 66 7.81 14.30 3.12
N ILE A 67 8.36 13.91 1.95
CA ILE A 67 9.78 14.05 1.62
C ILE A 67 10.22 15.53 1.56
N GLU A 68 9.39 16.43 1.02
CA GLU A 68 9.71 17.87 0.97
C GLU A 68 9.73 18.51 2.35
N ASN A 69 8.89 18.05 3.27
CA ASN A 69 8.79 18.59 4.62
C ASN A 69 9.80 17.99 5.61
N THR A 70 10.53 16.93 5.23
CA THR A 70 11.60 16.40 6.08
C THR A 70 12.90 17.17 5.88
N THR A 71 13.54 17.52 7.00
CA THR A 71 14.83 18.24 7.05
C THR A 71 16.02 17.30 7.18
N SER A 72 15.78 15.99 7.25
CA SER A 72 16.78 14.94 7.38
C SER A 72 16.97 14.26 6.04
N ASP A 73 18.16 14.40 5.44
CA ASP A 73 18.51 13.73 4.18
C ASP A 73 18.51 12.19 4.28
N TYR A 74 18.54 11.64 5.50
CA TYR A 74 18.39 10.19 5.74
C TYR A 74 16.92 9.73 5.71
N ASP A 75 16.00 10.62 6.08
CA ASP A 75 14.55 10.35 6.08
C ASP A 75 13.88 10.76 4.75
N ARG A 76 14.63 11.41 3.85
CA ARG A 76 14.22 11.72 2.47
C ARG A 76 14.26 10.51 1.55
#